data_AF-A0A8T4RRB0-F1
#
_entry.id   AF-A0A8T4RRB0-F1
#
_cell.length_a   1.000
_cell.length_b   1.000
_cell.length_c   1.000
_cell.angle_alpha   90.00
_cell.angle_beta   90.00
_cell.angle_gamma   90.00
#
_symmetry.space_group_name_H-M   'P 1'
#
loop_
_entity.id
_entity.type
_entity.pdbx_description
1 polymer ?
#
loop_
_entity_poly.entity_id
_entity_poly.type
_entity_poly.pdbx_seq_one_letter_code
_entity_poly.pdbx_strand_id
1 'polypeptide(L)'
;MVAKKCIIIHGCPSDVEKAMNPETRTYDKHWIPWTKKQLLANGIETETPLMPSPWYPEYEKFKKEFEKYIVDANTILVGHSCGCAFLVRWLGETKEKIFKLKTGSKKL
;
A
#
# COMPACT_ATOMS: atom_id res chain seq x y z
N MET A 1 -21.64 6.51 -12.65
CA MET A 1 -20.31 6.94 -12.16
C MET A 1 -19.40 5.73 -12.20
N VAL A 2 -18.15 5.87 -12.65
CA VAL A 2 -17.18 4.76 -12.62
C VAL A 2 -16.79 4.50 -11.17
N ALA A 3 -16.84 3.25 -10.72
CA ALA A 3 -16.46 2.86 -9.36
C ALA A 3 -14.97 3.13 -9.14
N LYS A 4 -14.63 3.77 -8.02
CA LYS A 4 -13.23 4.00 -7.65
C LYS A 4 -12.74 2.81 -6.85
N LYS A 5 -11.47 2.44 -7.05
CA LYS A 5 -10.77 1.45 -6.22
C LYS A 5 -9.58 2.09 -5.51
N CYS A 6 -9.17 1.51 -4.39
CA CYS A 6 -8.07 1.99 -3.57
C CYS A 6 -7.08 0.87 -3.30
N ILE A 7 -5.78 1.14 -3.38
CA ILE A 7 -4.73 0.20 -2.98
C ILE A 7 -3.86 0.89 -1.94
N ILE A 8 -3.73 0.27 -0.77
CA ILE A 8 -2.96 0.80 0.37
C ILE A 8 -1.70 -0.04 0.57
N ILE A 9 -0.53 0.58 0.43
CA ILE A 9 0.79 -0.03 0.65
C ILE A 9 1.29 0.37 2.03
N HIS A 10 1.49 -0.64 2.88
CA HIS A 10 1.96 -0.47 4.26
C HIS A 10 3.42 0.00 4.31
N GLY A 11 3.86 0.36 5.53
CA GLY A 11 5.24 0.74 5.80
C GLY A 11 6.16 -0.46 6.05
N CYS A 12 7.44 -0.16 6.25
CA CYS A 12 8.48 -1.15 6.50
C CYS A 12 8.72 -1.22 8.02
N PRO A 13 8.57 -2.39 8.64
CA PRO A 13 8.91 -2.57 10.05
C PRO A 13 10.42 -2.50 10.26
N SER A 14 10.85 -1.95 11.38
CA SER A 14 12.26 -1.92 11.80
C SER A 14 12.72 -3.22 12.50
N ASP A 15 11.78 -4.05 12.96
CA ASP A 15 12.03 -5.28 13.71
C ASP A 15 11.52 -6.48 12.90
N VAL A 16 12.45 -7.32 12.44
CA VAL A 16 12.19 -8.47 11.55
C VAL A 16 11.36 -9.54 12.26
N GLU A 17 11.74 -9.90 13.49
CA GLU A 17 11.09 -10.97 14.24
C GLU A 17 9.63 -10.60 14.56
N LYS A 18 9.41 -9.35 14.99
CA LYS A 18 8.05 -8.84 15.23
C LYS A 18 7.23 -8.74 13.94
N ALA A 19 7.88 -8.49 12.80
CA ALA A 19 7.23 -8.39 11.50
C ALA A 19 6.78 -9.74 10.93
N MET A 20 7.50 -10.81 11.26
CA MET A 20 7.21 -12.16 10.78
C MET A 20 6.09 -12.84 11.56
N ASN A 21 5.90 -12.52 12.84
CA ASN A 21 4.81 -13.07 13.65
C ASN A 21 3.50 -12.28 13.41
N PRO A 22 2.44 -12.93 12.88
CA PRO A 22 1.15 -12.28 12.61
C PRO A 22 0.51 -11.63 13.83
N GLU A 23 0.76 -12.10 15.05
CA GLU A 23 0.21 -11.53 16.28
C GLU A 23 0.89 -10.21 16.66
N THR A 24 2.20 -10.12 16.48
CA THR A 24 3.01 -8.94 16.84
C THR A 24 3.20 -7.94 15.71
N ARG A 25 2.85 -8.32 14.48
CA ARG A 25 2.99 -7.47 13.30
C ARG A 25 2.16 -6.19 13.41
N THR A 26 2.79 -5.04 13.21
CA THR A 26 2.16 -3.72 13.41
C THR A 26 1.86 -2.98 12.12
N TYR A 27 2.65 -3.22 11.07
CA TYR A 27 2.63 -2.38 9.88
C TYR A 27 1.33 -2.45 9.07
N ASP A 28 0.56 -3.53 9.20
CA ASP A 28 -0.75 -3.74 8.59
C ASP A 28 -1.92 -3.58 9.58
N LYS A 29 -1.65 -3.37 10.88
CA LYS A 29 -2.67 -3.32 11.95
C LYS A 29 -3.00 -1.92 12.49
N HIS A 30 -2.39 -0.86 11.94
CA HIS A 30 -2.62 0.51 12.40
C HIS A 30 -3.96 1.09 11.88
N TRP A 31 -3.93 2.25 11.25
CA TRP A 31 -5.10 2.87 10.64
C TRP A 31 -5.57 2.15 9.37
N ILE A 32 -4.74 1.27 8.79
CA ILE A 32 -5.00 0.59 7.51
C ILE A 32 -6.30 -0.24 7.55
N PRO A 33 -6.55 -1.13 8.55
CA PRO A 33 -7.79 -1.89 8.62
C PRO A 33 -9.02 -1.00 8.82
N TRP A 34 -8.90 0.04 9.64
CA TRP A 34 -9.98 1.00 9.85
C TRP A 34 -10.31 1.74 8.56
N THR A 35 -9.31 2.26 7.85
CA THR A 35 -9.49 2.96 6.58
C THR A 35 -10.06 2.03 5.51
N LYS A 36 -9.58 0.78 5.40
CA LYS A 36 -10.16 -0.22 4.50
C LYS A 36 -11.66 -0.41 4.79
N LYS A 37 -12.04 -0.57 6.05
CA LYS A 37 -13.44 -0.72 6.45
C LYS A 37 -14.29 0.49 6.05
N GLN A 38 -13.78 1.71 6.28
CA GLN A 38 -14.48 2.94 5.91
C GLN A 38 -14.65 3.07 4.39
N LEU A 39 -13.61 2.79 3.62
CA LEU A 39 -13.65 2.88 2.15
C LEU A 39 -14.63 1.85 1.56
N LEU A 40 -14.59 0.60 2.05
CA LEU A 40 -15.53 -0.45 1.64
C LEU A 40 -16.98 -0.05 1.97
N ALA A 41 -17.23 0.52 3.15
CA ALA A 41 -18.56 1.01 3.54
C ALA A 41 -19.07 2.16 2.64
N ASN A 42 -18.17 2.90 1.99
CA ASN A 42 -18.49 3.96 1.03
C ASN A 42 -18.51 3.45 -0.44
N GLY A 43 -18.46 2.13 -0.66
CA GLY A 43 -18.49 1.52 -2.00
C GLY A 43 -17.19 1.67 -2.79
N ILE A 44 -16.07 1.91 -2.12
CA ILE A 44 -14.73 1.96 -2.72
C ILE A 44 -14.04 0.63 -2.43
N GLU A 45 -13.90 -0.21 -3.46
CA GLU A 45 -13.13 -1.45 -3.36
C GLU A 45 -11.70 -1.13 -2.91
N THR A 46 -11.22 -1.82 -1.87
CA THR A 46 -9.94 -1.47 -1.25
C THR A 46 -9.08 -2.70 -1.00
N GLU A 47 -7.89 -2.69 -1.58
CA GLU A 47 -6.86 -3.71 -1.41
C GLU A 47 -5.74 -3.23 -0.50
N THR A 48 -5.19 -4.17 0.26
CA THR A 48 -4.12 -3.95 1.23
C THR A 48 -3.08 -5.06 1.06
N PRO A 49 -2.32 -5.08 -0.04
CA PRO A 49 -1.35 -6.13 -0.32
C PRO A 49 -0.31 -6.22 0.79
N LEU A 50 0.05 -7.46 1.14
CA LEU A 50 1.16 -7.72 2.01
C LEU A 50 2.44 -7.78 1.18
N MET A 51 3.29 -6.77 1.31
CA MET A 51 4.52 -6.70 0.54
C MET A 51 5.54 -7.72 1.06
N PRO A 52 6.29 -8.40 0.18
CA PRO A 52 7.23 -9.46 0.57
C PRO A 52 8.46 -8.89 1.28
N SER A 53 8.90 -9.53 2.35
CA SER A 53 10.09 -9.14 3.13
C SER A 53 10.15 -7.63 3.46
N PRO A 54 9.12 -7.04 4.09
CA PRO A 54 9.04 -5.58 4.21
C PRO A 54 10.08 -4.98 5.16
N TRP A 55 10.77 -5.79 5.96
CA TRP A 55 11.95 -5.37 6.72
C TRP A 55 13.20 -5.14 5.86
N TYR A 56 13.22 -5.70 4.64
CA TYR A 56 14.27 -5.51 3.64
C TYR A 56 13.61 -5.24 2.28
N PRO A 57 13.05 -4.03 2.08
CA PRO A 57 12.22 -3.72 0.93
C PRO A 57 13.05 -3.70 -0.37
N GLU A 58 12.96 -4.78 -1.14
CA GLU A 58 13.53 -4.86 -2.48
C GLU A 58 12.48 -4.44 -3.51
N TYR A 59 12.84 -3.43 -4.32
CA TYR A 59 11.91 -2.85 -5.30
C TYR A 59 11.31 -3.89 -6.25
N GLU A 60 12.14 -4.78 -6.83
CA GLU A 60 11.67 -5.79 -7.77
C GLU A 60 10.68 -6.77 -7.15
N LYS A 61 10.90 -7.16 -5.89
CA LYS A 61 9.97 -8.05 -5.17
C LYS A 61 8.65 -7.34 -4.87
N PHE A 62 8.72 -6.08 -4.45
CA PHE A 62 7.53 -5.27 -4.21
C PHE A 62 6.76 -5.03 -5.51
N LYS A 63 7.45 -4.70 -6.61
CA LYS A 63 6.86 -4.50 -7.93
C LYS A 63 6.14 -5.76 -8.40
N LYS A 64 6.79 -6.92 -8.34
CA LYS A 64 6.19 -8.22 -8.70
C LYS A 64 4.93 -8.55 -7.89
N GLU A 65 4.90 -8.19 -6.60
CA GLU A 65 3.70 -8.39 -5.78
C GLU A 65 2.59 -7.39 -6.13
N PHE A 66 2.97 -6.12 -6.32
CA PHE A 66 2.04 -5.03 -6.60
C PHE A 66 1.38 -5.12 -7.99
N GLU A 67 2.11 -5.59 -9.00
CA GLU A 67 1.60 -5.73 -10.38
C GLU A 67 0.58 -6.85 -10.55
N LYS A 68 0.33 -7.66 -9.52
CA LYS A 68 -0.81 -8.58 -9.48
C LYS A 68 -2.15 -7.84 -9.40
N TYR A 69 -2.12 -6.57 -8.98
CA TYR A 69 -3.30 -5.73 -8.83
C TYR A 69 -3.44 -4.81 -10.04
N ILE A 70 -4.66 -4.70 -10.57
CA ILE A 70 -4.93 -3.81 -11.71
C ILE A 70 -4.87 -2.36 -11.21
N VAL A 71 -3.98 -1.56 -11.78
CA VAL A 71 -3.91 -0.11 -11.56
C VAL A 71 -4.32 0.61 -12.83
N ASP A 72 -5.21 1.59 -12.69
CA ASP A 72 -5.78 2.36 -13.80
C ASP A 72 -6.19 3.78 -13.36
N ALA A 73 -6.75 4.56 -14.28
CA ALA A 73 -7.16 5.94 -14.06
C ALA A 73 -8.25 6.13 -12.97
N ASN A 74 -8.87 5.05 -12.49
CA ASN A 74 -9.86 5.05 -11.41
C ASN A 74 -9.28 4.58 -10.07
N THR A 75 -7.97 4.32 -10.03
CA THR A 75 -7.25 3.79 -8.87
C THR A 75 -6.71 4.91 -7.99
N ILE A 76 -7.03 4.85 -6.71
CA ILE A 76 -6.42 5.65 -5.64
C ILE A 76 -5.28 4.82 -5.06
N LEU A 77 -4.08 5.38 -5.03
CA LEU A 77 -2.92 4.76 -4.38
C LEU A 77 -2.63 5.47 -3.07
N VAL A 78 -2.50 4.70 -1.99
CA VAL A 78 -2.16 5.20 -0.65
C VAL A 78 -0.88 4.54 -0.18
N GLY A 79 0.17 5.32 0.02
CA GLY A 79 1.44 4.86 0.58
C GLY A 79 1.60 5.28 2.03
N HIS A 80 2.15 4.39 2.86
CA HIS A 80 2.60 4.70 4.21
C HIS A 80 4.12 4.48 4.35
N SER A 81 4.85 5.47 4.87
CA SER A 81 6.30 5.38 5.09
C SER A 81 7.04 4.86 3.83
N CYS A 82 7.76 3.73 3.89
CA CYS A 82 8.43 3.15 2.71
C CYS A 82 7.48 2.82 1.54
N GLY A 83 6.21 2.53 1.82
CA GLY A 83 5.19 2.36 0.79
C GLY A 83 4.99 3.62 -0.06
N CYS A 84 5.21 4.82 0.49
CA CYS A 84 5.24 6.06 -0.29
C CYS A 84 6.37 6.05 -1.32
N ALA A 85 7.58 5.71 -0.88
CA ALA A 85 8.76 5.69 -1.74
C ALA A 85 8.62 4.66 -2.86
N PHE A 86 8.09 3.48 -2.54
CA PHE A 86 7.77 2.45 -3.52
C PHE A 86 6.81 2.97 -4.60
N LEU A 87 5.67 3.53 -4.21
CA LEU A 87 4.64 3.99 -5.16
C LEU A 87 5.13 5.14 -6.04
N VAL A 88 5.89 6.09 -5.50
CA VAL A 88 6.46 7.19 -6.28
C VAL A 88 7.43 6.66 -7.32
N ARG A 89 8.31 5.72 -6.94
CA ARG A 89 9.24 5.08 -7.88
C ARG A 89 8.51 4.30 -8.97
N TRP A 90 7.54 3.48 -8.59
CA TRP A 90 6.76 2.66 -9.53
C TRP A 90 5.96 3.51 -10.52
N LEU A 91 5.34 4.60 -10.07
CA LEU A 91 4.64 5.54 -10.98
C LEU A 91 5.61 6.27 -11.92
N GLY A 92 6.79 6.65 -11.44
CA GLY A 92 7.80 7.29 -12.28
C GLY A 92 8.31 6.38 -13.40
N GLU A 93 8.44 5.08 -13.11
CA GLU A 93 8.89 4.06 -14.07
C GLU A 93 7.79 3.69 -15.08
N THR A 94 6.60 3.36 -14.60
CA THR A 94 5.51 2.83 -15.44
C THR A 94 4.72 3.92 -16.15
N LYS A 95 4.73 5.15 -15.60
CA LYS A 95 3.91 6.28 -16.06
C LYS A 95 2.41 5.96 -16.09
N GLU A 96 1.98 5.01 -15.27
CA GLU A 96 0.59 4.61 -15.19
C GLU A 96 -0.32 5.77 -14.77
N LYS A 97 -1.45 5.87 -15.45
CA LYS A 97 -2.45 6.90 -15.11
C LYS A 97 -3.24 6.41 -13.91
N ILE A 98 -3.27 7.23 -12.87
CA ILE A 98 -4.02 6.96 -11.64
C ILE A 98 -5.00 8.08 -11.35
N PHE A 99 -5.99 7.80 -10.50
CA PHE A 99 -6.91 8.84 -10.03
C PHE A 99 -6.20 9.80 -9.07
N LYS A 100 -5.50 9.25 -8.06
CA LYS A 100 -4.84 10.05 -7.04
C LYS A 100 -3.78 9.24 -6.28
N LEU A 101 -2.64 9.87 -6.01
CA LEU A 101 -1.66 9.38 -5.03
C LEU A 101 -1.85 10.12 -3.69
N LYS A 102 -1.90 9.37 -2.60
CA LYS A 102 -1.89 9.87 -1.22
C LYS A 102 -0.70 9.27 -0.48
N THR A 103 0.18 10.12 0.01
CA THR A 103 1.35 9.73 0.79
C THR A 103 1.16 10.15 2.24
N GLY A 104 1.49 9.27 3.18
CA GLY A 104 1.51 9.56 4.61
C GLY A 104 2.83 9.11 5.22
N SER A 105 3.66 10.05 5.64
CA SER A 105 4.71 9.77 6.60
C SER A 105 4.13 9.93 8.01
N LYS A 106 4.35 8.96 8.90
CA LYS A 106 4.32 9.26 10.33
C LYS A 106 5.38 10.35 10.54
N LYS A 107 4.98 11.62 10.63
CA LYS A 107 5.70 12.53 11.50
C LYS A 107 5.47 11.96 12.90
N LEU A 108 6.50 11.28 13.40
CA LEU A 108 6.67 11.07 14.84
C LEU A 108 6.64 12.43 15.53
#